data_AF-A0A7C9AW06-F1
#
_entry.id   AF-A0A7C9AW06-F1
#
_cell.length_a   1.000
_cell.length_b   1.000
_cell.length_c   1.000
_cell.angle_alpha   90.00
_cell.angle_beta   90.00
_cell.angle_gamma   90.00
#
_symmetry.space_group_name_H-M   'P 1'
#
loop_
_entity.id
_entity.type
_entity.pdbx_description
1 polymer ?
#
loop_
_entity_poly.entity_id
_entity_poly.type
_entity_poly.pdbx_seq_one_letter_code
_entity_poly.pdbx_strand_id
1 'polypeptide(L)'
;MHSFPSIRRPSSLFFVLLLLLLLLGFLSFPGKALPEKSILLKFKASVSDPSGILASWVSLNDSCEFEHCSWLGVSCDNQFRVSSLTIYGGDGGNGKHLLGKDLGFPCFNVSEFPFYGLGIR
;
A
#
# COMPACT_ATOMS: atom_id res chain seq x y z
N MET A 1 62.54 31.55 -3.16
CA MET A 1 61.72 31.06 -4.28
C MET A 1 60.56 30.25 -3.70
N HIS A 2 59.40 30.88 -3.49
CA HIS A 2 58.18 30.14 -3.15
C HIS A 2 57.10 30.59 -4.13
N SER A 3 56.91 29.79 -5.18
CA SER A 3 55.82 29.97 -6.13
C SER A 3 54.53 29.58 -5.42
N PHE A 4 53.61 30.54 -5.26
CA PHE A 4 52.28 30.25 -4.73
C PHE A 4 51.47 29.45 -5.76
N PRO A 5 50.77 28.38 -5.35
CA PRO A 5 49.89 27.64 -6.25
C PRO A 5 48.70 28.53 -6.63
N SER A 6 48.50 28.69 -7.94
CA SER A 6 47.38 29.45 -8.49
C SER A 6 46.06 28.70 -8.19
N ILE A 7 45.23 29.30 -7.33
CA ILE A 7 43.87 28.85 -7.07
C ILE A 7 43.06 29.05 -8.35
N ARG A 8 42.81 27.94 -9.05
CA ARG A 8 42.00 27.91 -10.26
C ARG A 8 40.54 28.14 -9.83
N ARG A 9 39.98 29.30 -10.20
CA ARG A 9 38.56 29.59 -9.97
C ARG A 9 37.75 28.50 -10.68
N PRO A 10 36.79 27.84 -9.99
CA PRO A 10 35.92 26.88 -10.66
C PRO A 10 35.23 27.59 -11.81
N SER A 11 35.34 27.01 -13.01
CA SER A 11 34.74 27.56 -14.21
C SER A 11 33.21 27.56 -14.09
N SER A 12 32.54 28.50 -14.75
CA SER A 12 31.06 28.53 -14.79
C SER A 12 30.46 27.17 -15.21
N LEU A 13 31.19 26.41 -16.04
CA LEU A 13 30.81 25.07 -16.50
C LEU A 13 30.79 24.04 -15.37
N PHE A 14 31.67 24.17 -14.37
CA PHE A 14 31.70 23.29 -13.20
C PHE A 14 30.43 23.45 -12.35
N PHE A 15 29.97 24.68 -12.14
CA PHE A 15 28.72 24.94 -11.41
C PHE A 15 27.48 24.47 -12.19
N VAL A 16 27.46 24.65 -13.52
CA VAL A 16 26.39 24.16 -14.38
C VAL A 16 26.33 22.63 -14.38
N LEU A 17 27.48 21.96 -14.45
CA LEU A 17 27.58 20.50 -14.36
C LEU A 17 27.12 19.99 -12.99
N LEU A 18 27.53 20.65 -11.90
CA LEU A 18 27.10 20.31 -10.55
C LEU A 18 25.58 20.43 -10.38
N LEU A 19 24.99 21.51 -10.89
CA LEU A 19 23.54 21.74 -10.84
C LEU A 19 22.78 20.68 -11.65
N LEU A 20 23.29 20.32 -12.84
CA LEU A 20 22.72 19.28 -13.69
C LEU A 20 22.76 17.91 -13.00
N LEU A 21 23.87 17.55 -12.36
CA LEU A 21 24.01 16.30 -11.59
C LEU A 21 23.06 16.25 -10.40
N LEU A 22 22.86 17.36 -9.70
CA LEU A 22 21.86 17.46 -8.62
C LEU A 22 20.44 17.26 -9.14
N LEU A 23 20.05 17.94 -10.24
CA LEU A 23 18.74 17.73 -10.86
C LEU A 23 18.52 16.27 -11.29
N LEU A 24 19.50 15.66 -11.95
CA LEU A 24 19.46 14.26 -12.36
C LEU A 24 19.34 13.33 -11.14
N GLY A 25 20.03 13.63 -10.05
CA GLY A 25 19.95 12.89 -8.80
C GLY A 25 18.57 12.97 -8.14
N PHE A 26 17.95 14.15 -8.11
CA PHE A 26 16.61 14.35 -7.55
C PHE A 26 15.51 13.66 -8.38
N LEU A 27 15.66 13.62 -9.70
CA LEU A 27 14.72 12.93 -10.59
C LEU A 27 14.85 11.40 -10.51
N SER A 28 15.95 10.90 -9.95
CA SER A 28 16.28 9.47 -9.85
C SER A 28 15.91 8.86 -8.51
N PHE A 29 15.14 9.53 -7.66
CA PHE A 29 14.58 8.90 -6.46
C PHE A 29 13.23 8.27 -6.81
N PRO A 30 13.17 6.96 -7.14
CA PRO A 30 11.90 6.26 -7.11
C PRO A 30 11.48 6.26 -5.65
N GLY A 31 10.64 7.21 -5.26
CA GLY A 31 9.95 7.15 -3.99
C GLY A 31 9.28 5.79 -3.95
N LYS A 32 9.76 4.90 -3.08
CA LYS A 32 9.17 3.58 -2.88
C LYS A 32 7.80 3.83 -2.26
N ALA A 33 6.78 4.00 -3.11
CA ALA A 33 5.41 4.01 -2.67
C ALA A 33 5.15 2.65 -2.04
N LEU A 34 4.92 2.65 -0.72
CA LEU A 34 4.52 1.45 -0.02
C LEU A 34 3.16 1.01 -0.58
N PRO A 35 2.94 -0.28 -0.83
CA PRO A 35 1.61 -0.78 -1.19
C PRO A 35 0.60 -0.32 -0.13
N GLU A 36 -0.57 0.19 -0.54
CA GLU A 36 -1.56 0.77 0.38
C GLU A 36 -2.02 -0.22 1.44
N LYS A 37 -2.15 -1.50 1.05
CA LYS A 37 -2.34 -2.64 1.95
C LYS A 37 -1.35 -2.64 3.12
N SER A 38 -0.06 -2.43 2.85
CA SER A 38 0.97 -2.41 3.89
C SER A 38 0.85 -1.20 4.83
N ILE A 39 0.40 -0.06 4.31
CA ILE A 39 0.16 1.16 5.09
C ILE A 39 -1.01 0.94 6.05
N LEU A 40 -2.10 0.36 5.56
CA LEU A 40 -3.29 0.04 6.35
C LEU A 40 -3.01 -1.01 7.45
N LEU A 41 -2.18 -2.03 7.17
CA LEU A 41 -1.79 -3.01 8.19
C LEU A 41 -0.90 -2.41 9.28
N LYS A 42 0.00 -1.47 8.91
CA LYS A 42 0.75 -0.68 9.89
C LYS A 42 -0.18 0.18 10.74
N PHE A 43 -1.20 0.80 10.12
CA PHE A 43 -2.22 1.54 10.84
C PHE A 43 -2.96 0.64 11.85
N LYS A 44 -3.43 -0.54 11.42
CA LYS A 44 -4.06 -1.54 12.31
C LYS A 44 -3.16 -1.89 13.50
N ALA A 45 -1.87 -2.16 13.25
CA ALA A 45 -0.93 -2.51 14.31
C ALA A 45 -0.67 -1.36 15.30
N SER A 46 -0.90 -0.11 14.89
CA SER A 46 -0.74 1.08 15.74
C SER A 46 -1.97 1.40 16.60
N VAL A 47 -3.11 0.77 16.33
CA VAL A 47 -4.39 1.03 16.99
C VAL A 47 -4.74 -0.13 17.93
N SER A 48 -5.07 0.18 19.19
CA SER A 48 -5.66 -0.80 20.10
C SER A 48 -7.10 -1.06 19.71
N ASP A 49 -7.39 -2.26 19.20
CA ASP A 49 -8.70 -2.68 18.72
C ASP A 49 -9.24 -3.86 19.55
N PRO A 50 -9.66 -3.64 20.81
CA PRO A 50 -10.19 -4.71 21.66
C PRO A 50 -11.51 -5.28 21.16
N SER A 51 -12.28 -4.49 20.39
CA SER A 51 -13.58 -4.87 19.85
C SER A 51 -13.48 -5.62 18.51
N GLY A 52 -12.29 -5.70 17.92
CA GLY A 52 -12.06 -6.42 16.66
C GLY A 52 -12.71 -5.76 15.44
N ILE A 53 -12.91 -4.43 15.46
CA ILE A 53 -13.52 -3.68 14.35
C ILE A 53 -12.65 -3.82 13.08
N LEU A 54 -11.33 -3.89 13.23
CA LEU A 54 -10.34 -4.04 12.16
C LEU A 54 -10.02 -5.52 11.87
N ALA A 55 -10.81 -6.48 12.36
CA ALA A 55 -10.52 -7.90 12.21
C ALA A 55 -10.43 -8.34 10.75
N SER A 56 -11.23 -7.76 9.85
CA SER A 56 -11.22 -8.10 8.41
C SER A 56 -9.95 -7.64 7.68
N TRP A 57 -9.13 -6.78 8.29
CA TRP A 57 -7.93 -6.24 7.66
C TRP A 57 -6.80 -7.26 7.78
N VAL A 58 -6.76 -8.20 6.84
CA VAL A 58 -5.82 -9.33 6.80
C VAL A 58 -5.11 -9.38 5.46
N SER A 59 -3.85 -9.84 5.47
CA SER A 59 -3.12 -10.19 4.25
C SER A 59 -3.32 -11.67 3.98
N LEU A 60 -4.25 -12.06 3.11
CA LEU A 60 -4.41 -13.46 2.72
C LEU A 60 -3.48 -13.83 1.57
N ASN A 61 -3.18 -12.89 0.68
CA ASN A 61 -2.29 -13.13 -0.46
C ASN A 61 -1.46 -11.89 -0.79
N ASP A 62 -0.14 -12.01 -0.72
CA ASP A 62 0.80 -10.93 -1.03
C ASP A 62 0.86 -10.60 -2.53
N SER A 63 0.33 -11.45 -3.41
CA SER A 63 0.20 -11.17 -4.85
C SER A 63 -1.06 -10.40 -5.22
N CYS A 64 -1.98 -10.20 -4.27
CA CYS A 64 -3.23 -9.47 -4.50
C CYS A 64 -3.11 -8.01 -4.04
N GLU A 65 -2.79 -7.12 -4.98
CA GLU A 65 -2.58 -5.69 -4.72
C GLU A 65 -3.88 -4.92 -4.38
N PHE A 66 -5.06 -5.51 -4.55
CA PHE A 66 -6.36 -4.84 -4.36
C PHE A 66 -7.23 -5.45 -3.24
N GLU A 67 -6.68 -6.42 -2.49
CA GLU A 67 -7.39 -7.12 -1.40
C GLU A 67 -7.93 -6.13 -0.35
N HIS A 68 -7.18 -5.07 -0.08
CA HIS A 68 -7.51 -4.08 0.94
C HIS A 68 -8.83 -3.34 0.68
N CYS A 69 -9.27 -3.24 -0.57
CA CYS A 69 -10.54 -2.60 -0.93
C CYS A 69 -11.77 -3.43 -0.47
N SER A 70 -11.57 -4.69 -0.11
CA SER A 70 -12.61 -5.57 0.43
C SER A 70 -12.72 -5.48 1.97
N TRP A 71 -11.76 -4.85 2.64
CA TRP A 71 -11.77 -4.75 4.09
C TRP A 71 -12.88 -3.85 4.60
N LEU A 72 -13.46 -4.21 5.74
CA LEU A 72 -14.52 -3.46 6.39
C LEU A 72 -14.08 -2.01 6.65
N GLY A 73 -14.88 -1.06 6.18
CA GLY A 73 -14.62 0.36 6.36
C GLY A 73 -13.60 0.96 5.38
N VAL A 74 -12.99 0.17 4.49
CA VAL A 74 -12.10 0.69 3.44
C VAL A 74 -12.93 0.96 2.19
N SER A 75 -12.79 2.17 1.63
CA SER A 75 -13.34 2.50 0.32
C SER A 75 -12.21 2.84 -0.64
N CYS A 76 -12.33 2.34 -1.86
CA CYS A 76 -11.37 2.61 -2.92
C CYS A 76 -12.00 3.40 -4.07
N ASP A 77 -11.18 4.12 -4.81
CA ASP A 77 -11.55 4.73 -6.10
C ASP A 77 -11.56 3.67 -7.23
N ASN A 78 -11.89 4.10 -8.45
CA ASN A 78 -11.91 3.22 -9.63
C ASN A 78 -10.53 2.69 -10.04
N GLN A 79 -9.46 3.16 -9.42
CA GLN A 79 -8.08 2.68 -9.62
C GLN A 79 -7.62 1.79 -8.46
N PHE A 80 -8.56 1.34 -7.61
CA PHE A 80 -8.30 0.53 -6.41
C PHE A 80 -7.41 1.22 -5.36
N ARG A 81 -7.35 2.56 -5.39
CA ARG A 81 -6.63 3.33 -4.38
C ARG A 81 -7.54 3.72 -3.25
N VAL A 82 -7.03 3.71 -2.03
CA VAL A 82 -7.82 4.02 -0.84
C VAL A 82 -8.25 5.49 -0.90
N SER A 83 -9.56 5.72 -0.98
CA SER A 83 -10.15 7.07 -1.04
C SER A 83 -10.71 7.52 0.31
N SER A 84 -11.15 6.59 1.15
CA SER A 84 -11.61 6.92 2.51
C SER A 84 -11.60 5.71 3.46
N LEU A 85 -11.45 5.99 4.76
CA LEU A 85 -11.58 5.03 5.84
C LEU A 85 -12.76 5.41 6.74
N THR A 86 -13.67 4.47 6.96
CA THR A 86 -14.81 4.59 7.86
C THR A 86 -14.64 3.61 9.02
N ILE A 87 -14.32 4.15 10.20
CA ILE A 87 -14.19 3.35 11.42
C ILE A 87 -15.46 3.51 12.25
N TYR A 88 -16.16 2.40 12.47
CA TYR A 88 -17.38 2.39 13.27
C TYR A 88 -17.02 2.30 14.75
N GLY A 89 -17.52 3.21 15.57
CA GLY A 89 -17.52 3.04 17.03
C GLY A 89 -18.69 2.16 17.43
N GLY A 90 -18.44 1.05 18.13
CA GLY A 90 -19.51 0.15 18.55
C GLY A 90 -19.07 -0.87 19.60
N ASP A 91 -19.91 -1.02 20.62
CA ASP A 91 -19.86 -2.06 21.66
C ASP A 91 -19.68 -3.44 20.99
N GLY A 92 -18.83 -4.29 21.58
CA GLY A 92 -18.24 -5.51 20.98
C GLY A 92 -19.23 -6.63 20.64
N GLY A 93 -20.27 -6.33 19.88
CA GLY A 93 -21.25 -7.28 19.39
C GLY A 93 -20.72 -8.00 18.16
N ASN A 94 -20.49 -9.30 18.30
CA ASN A 94 -20.20 -10.29 17.25
C ASN A 94 -20.57 -9.77 15.86
N GLY A 95 -19.54 -9.49 15.06
CA GLY A 95 -19.66 -9.06 13.67
C GLY A 95 -20.52 -10.04 12.88
N LYS A 96 -21.82 -9.75 12.81
CA LYS A 96 -22.72 -10.33 11.84
C LYS A 96 -22.13 -9.98 10.47
N HIS A 97 -21.65 -11.01 9.82
CA HIS A 97 -21.15 -11.05 8.45
C HIS A 97 -22.27 -10.54 7.51
N LEU A 98 -22.42 -9.22 7.42
CA LEU A 98 -23.37 -8.59 6.54
C LEU A 98 -22.62 -8.02 5.35
N LEU A 99 -22.90 -8.67 4.22
CA LEU A 99 -22.52 -8.34 2.87
C LEU A 99 -21.04 -8.56 2.54
N GLY A 100 -20.75 -9.83 2.22
CA GLY A 100 -19.98 -10.11 1.02
C GLY A 100 -20.65 -9.36 -0.14
N LYS A 101 -20.13 -8.17 -0.44
CA LYS A 101 -20.30 -7.59 -1.77
C LYS A 101 -19.47 -8.48 -2.68
N ASP A 102 -20.15 -9.37 -3.40
CA ASP A 102 -19.67 -10.03 -4.61
C ASP A 102 -19.30 -8.98 -5.66
N LEU A 103 -18.22 -8.26 -5.42
CA LEU A 103 -17.44 -7.65 -6.47
C LEU A 103 -16.41 -8.71 -6.80
N GLY A 104 -16.45 -9.23 -8.02
CA GLY A 104 -15.47 -10.21 -8.50
C GLY A 104 -14.06 -9.61 -8.42
N PHE A 105 -13.42 -9.77 -7.26
CA PHE A 105 -12.04 -9.43 -7.06
C PHE A 105 -11.20 -10.58 -7.63
N PRO A 106 -10.14 -10.29 -8.41
CA PRO A 106 -9.31 -11.30 -9.08
C PRO A 106 -8.54 -12.22 -8.13
N CYS A 107 -8.77 -12.13 -6.82
CA CYS A 107 -8.09 -12.85 -5.77
C CYS A 107 -8.92 -13.99 -5.18
N PHE A 108 -10.21 -14.07 -5.54
CA PHE A 108 -11.02 -15.27 -5.35
C PHE A 108 -11.08 -16.05 -6.66
N ASN A 109 -10.17 -17.01 -6.82
CA ASN A 109 -10.31 -17.98 -7.89
C ASN A 109 -11.30 -19.06 -7.42
N VAL A 110 -12.60 -18.86 -7.67
CA VAL A 110 -13.64 -19.88 -7.42
C VAL A 110 -13.39 -21.15 -8.23
N SER A 111 -12.51 -21.11 -9.23
CA SER A 111 -12.10 -22.27 -10.03
C SER A 111 -11.23 -23.29 -9.28
N GLU A 112 -10.76 -22.99 -8.06
CA GLU A 112 -9.97 -23.92 -7.22
C GLU A 112 -10.79 -24.60 -6.11
N PHE A 113 -12.12 -24.50 -6.16
CA PHE A 113 -12.98 -25.45 -5.46
C PHE A 113 -13.33 -26.58 -6.41
N PRO A 114 -12.66 -27.73 -6.31
CA PRO A 114 -13.22 -28.89 -6.91
C PRO A 114 -14.48 -29.30 -6.13
N PHE A 115 -15.64 -29.20 -6.78
CA PHE A 115 -16.83 -29.92 -6.36
C PHE A 115 -16.60 -31.44 -6.54
N TYR A 116 -15.76 -32.06 -5.71
CA TYR A 116 -15.76 -33.52 -5.51
C TYR A 116 -16.46 -33.80 -4.18
N GLY A 117 -17.79 -33.82 -4.15
CA GLY A 117 -18.47 -33.96 -2.86
C GLY A 117 -19.98 -34.00 -2.86
N LEU A 118 -20.64 -34.50 -3.90
CA LEU A 118 -22.05 -34.88 -3.82
C LEU A 118 -22.26 -36.27 -4.42
N GLY A 119 -21.71 -37.27 -3.72
CA GLY A 119 -22.17 -38.65 -3.83
C GLY A 119 -23.50 -38.77 -3.10
N ILE A 120 -24.60 -38.67 -3.85
CA ILE A 120 -25.91 -39.15 -3.41
C ILE A 120 -25.83 -40.66 -3.22
N ARG A 121 -26.18 -41.12 -2.02
CA ARG A 121 -26.20 -42.53 -1.61
C ARG A 121 -27.61 -43.07 -1.69
#